data_AF-A0A6I5E3C6-F1
#
_entry.id   AF-A0A6I5E3C6-F1
#
_cell.length_a   1.000
_cell.length_b   1.000
_cell.length_c   1.000
_cell.angle_alpha   90.00
_cell.angle_beta   90.00
_cell.angle_gamma   90.00
#
_symmetry.space_group_name_H-M   'P 1'
#
loop_
_entity.id
_entity.type
_entity.pdbx_description
1 polymer ?
#
loop_
_entity_poly.entity_id
_entity_poly.type
_entity_poly.pdbx_seq_one_letter_code
_entity_poly.pdbx_strand_id
1 'polypeptide(L)'
;MWRTWANEEFFGRQAGGRGESAFAQARVVALAECGTHAVFGAVIGPAVGGRAELSRQLFPQLGEGKLLLADQGFYGFELWQTARATGADLLWRLRSSAAVPGLQVLDDGSYLSSIRAEADRTVLTAGAQSANRSDRLRRLRLPAGAGLVTLHEAERRPLPAFLLI
;
A
#
# COMPACT_ATOMS: atom_id res chain seq x y z
N MET A 1 4.15 -13.70 33.98
CA MET A 1 4.82 -12.42 34.30
C MET A 1 5.18 -11.76 32.97
N TRP A 2 4.44 -10.75 32.51
CA TRP A 2 4.52 -10.24 31.12
C TRP A 2 5.38 -8.98 30.95
N ARG A 3 5.86 -8.39 32.05
CA ARG A 3 6.82 -7.28 32.06
C ARG A 3 8.23 -7.84 32.24
N THR A 4 8.90 -8.12 31.14
CA THR A 4 10.33 -8.43 31.12
C THR A 4 11.08 -7.27 30.46
N TRP A 5 12.31 -7.02 30.89
CA TRP A 5 13.16 -5.99 30.28
C TRP A 5 13.37 -6.25 28.78
N ALA A 6 13.52 -7.52 28.39
CA ALA A 6 13.70 -7.92 27.00
C ALA A 6 12.49 -7.55 26.12
N ASN A 7 11.27 -7.65 26.64
CA ASN A 7 10.07 -7.23 25.90
C ASN A 7 10.01 -5.70 25.78
N GLU A 8 10.41 -4.97 26.82
CA GLU A 8 10.44 -3.51 26.76
C GLU A 8 11.48 -3.01 25.76
N GLU A 9 12.67 -3.63 25.74
CA GLU A 9 13.75 -3.29 24.82
C GLU A 9 13.39 -3.60 23.36
N PHE A 10 12.83 -4.79 23.10
CA PHE A 10 12.51 -5.19 21.72
C PHE A 10 11.24 -4.52 21.19
N PHE A 11 10.14 -4.53 21.95
CA PHE A 11 8.84 -4.07 21.44
C PHE A 11 8.59 -2.58 21.65
N GLY A 12 9.19 -2.00 22.69
CA GLY A 12 8.94 -0.63 23.09
C GLY A 12 7.49 -0.37 23.49
N ARG A 13 7.19 0.89 23.79
CA ARG A 13 5.85 1.35 24.15
C ARG A 13 5.34 2.32 23.11
N GLN A 14 4.02 2.34 22.92
CA GLN A 14 3.40 3.25 21.97
C GLN A 14 2.88 4.49 22.72
N ALA A 15 3.31 5.67 22.28
CA ALA A 15 2.70 6.92 22.72
C ALA A 15 1.38 7.17 21.97
N GLY A 16 0.36 7.63 22.71
CA GLY A 16 -0.90 8.08 22.13
C GLY A 16 -1.38 9.37 22.79
N GLY A 17 -2.56 9.87 22.39
CA GLY A 17 -3.13 11.11 22.93
C GLY A 17 -3.42 11.11 24.43
N ARG A 18 -3.27 9.97 25.11
CA ARG A 18 -3.43 9.80 26.57
C ARG A 18 -2.12 9.45 27.28
N GLY A 19 -0.98 9.67 26.64
CA GLY A 19 0.33 9.27 27.15
C GLY A 19 0.80 7.92 26.61
N GLU A 20 1.88 7.42 27.19
CA GLU A 20 2.52 6.16 26.81
C GLU A 20 1.74 4.93 27.33
N SER A 21 1.75 3.84 26.58
CA SER A 21 1.12 2.58 27.00
C SER A 21 1.74 2.04 28.30
N ALA A 22 0.90 1.50 29.19
CA ALA A 22 1.37 0.92 30.46
C ALA A 22 2.26 -0.33 30.31
N PHE A 23 2.29 -0.93 29.11
CA PHE A 23 3.06 -2.12 28.78
C PHE A 23 3.70 -1.97 27.42
N ALA A 24 4.76 -2.75 27.18
CA ALA A 24 5.30 -2.92 25.85
C ALA A 24 4.21 -3.40 24.88
N GLN A 25 4.27 -2.98 23.63
CA GLN A 25 3.26 -3.26 22.61
C GLN A 25 3.93 -3.94 21.42
N ALA A 26 3.43 -5.12 21.05
CA ALA A 26 3.86 -5.80 19.83
C ALA A 26 2.95 -5.39 18.67
N ARG A 27 3.54 -5.15 17.50
CA ARG A 27 2.81 -4.96 16.26
C ARG A 27 2.83 -6.27 15.48
N VAL A 28 1.66 -6.74 15.09
CA VAL A 28 1.51 -7.89 14.20
C VAL A 28 1.10 -7.39 12.83
N VAL A 29 1.75 -7.89 11.80
CA VAL A 29 1.31 -7.78 10.40
C VAL A 29 1.13 -9.19 9.86
N ALA A 30 0.04 -9.46 9.15
CA ALA A 30 -0.28 -10.79 8.67
C ALA A 30 -0.82 -10.81 7.23
N LEU A 31 -0.59 -11.92 6.54
CA LEU A 31 -1.26 -12.28 5.29
C LEU A 31 -2.34 -13.31 5.63
N ALA A 32 -3.60 -12.93 5.43
CA ALA A 32 -4.75 -13.81 5.61
C ALA A 32 -5.47 -14.04 4.28
N GLU A 33 -5.75 -15.29 3.92
CA GLU A 33 -6.52 -15.59 2.72
C GLU A 33 -8.01 -15.31 2.97
N CYS A 34 -8.64 -14.53 2.09
CA CYS A 34 -9.98 -13.98 2.32
C CYS A 34 -11.10 -15.03 2.31
N GLY A 35 -10.94 -16.14 1.56
CA GLY A 35 -11.96 -17.18 1.50
C GLY A 35 -11.97 -18.06 2.74
N THR A 36 -10.82 -18.63 3.11
CA THR A 36 -10.70 -19.55 4.25
C THR A 36 -10.44 -18.85 5.58
N HIS A 37 -10.09 -17.57 5.57
CA HIS A 37 -9.61 -16.82 6.75
C HIS A 37 -8.31 -17.38 7.35
N ALA A 38 -7.62 -18.28 6.65
CA ALA A 38 -6.35 -18.83 7.12
C ALA A 38 -5.25 -17.76 7.09
N VAL A 39 -4.47 -17.69 8.17
CA VAL A 39 -3.26 -16.86 8.25
C VAL A 39 -2.10 -17.66 7.66
N PHE A 40 -1.59 -17.21 6.51
CA PHE A 40 -0.48 -17.86 5.81
C PHE A 40 0.88 -17.43 6.36
N GLY A 41 0.96 -16.20 6.87
CA GLY A 41 2.16 -15.67 7.49
C GLY A 41 1.84 -14.51 8.40
N ALA A 42 2.62 -14.38 9.47
CA ALA A 42 2.56 -13.24 10.36
C ALA A 42 3.97 -12.86 10.81
N VAL A 43 4.20 -11.56 10.94
CA VAL A 43 5.44 -10.99 11.49
C VAL A 43 5.07 -10.16 12.69
N ILE A 44 5.79 -10.38 13.78
CA ILE A 44 5.65 -9.62 15.03
C ILE A 44 6.87 -8.72 15.16
N GLY A 45 6.65 -7.43 15.35
CA GLY A 45 7.71 -6.44 15.50
C GLY A 45 7.39 -5.37 16.53
N PRO A 46 8.29 -4.38 16.68
CA PRO A 46 8.11 -3.29 17.63
C PRO A 46 6.86 -2.46 17.35
N ALA A 47 6.25 -1.89 18.39
CA ALA A 47 5.13 -0.98 18.23
C ALA A 47 5.52 0.32 17.51
N VAL A 48 6.74 0.79 17.77
CA VAL A 48 7.34 1.94 17.12
C VAL A 48 8.07 1.46 15.86
N GLY A 49 7.52 1.79 14.69
CA GLY A 49 7.99 1.30 13.39
C GLY A 49 6.90 1.36 12.33
N GLY A 50 7.24 1.11 11.07
CA GLY A 50 6.28 1.15 9.95
C GLY A 50 5.66 -0.22 9.67
N ARG A 51 4.32 -0.30 9.57
CA ARG A 51 3.63 -1.53 9.07
C ARG A 51 4.20 -1.99 7.72
N ALA A 52 4.58 -1.04 6.86
CA ALA A 52 5.22 -1.29 5.58
C ALA A 52 6.53 -2.11 5.71
N GLU A 53 7.35 -1.87 6.73
CA GLU A 53 8.60 -2.59 6.91
C GLU A 53 8.37 -4.06 7.27
N LEU A 54 7.48 -4.32 8.22
CA LEU A 54 7.11 -5.68 8.61
C LEU A 54 6.43 -6.43 7.45
N SER A 55 5.67 -5.72 6.61
CA SER A 55 4.97 -6.31 5.45
C SER A 55 5.92 -6.92 4.42
N ARG A 56 7.08 -6.30 4.19
CA ARG A 56 8.05 -6.79 3.19
C ARG A 56 8.53 -8.21 3.48
N GLN A 57 8.61 -8.57 4.75
CA GLN A 57 9.02 -9.91 5.18
C GLN A 57 8.00 -11.00 4.82
N LEU A 58 6.75 -10.61 4.54
CA LEU A 58 5.68 -11.53 4.12
C LEU A 58 5.60 -11.71 2.60
N PHE A 59 6.17 -10.78 1.83
CA PHE A 59 6.09 -10.79 0.36
C PHE A 59 6.69 -12.03 -0.32
N PRO A 60 7.72 -12.71 0.22
CA PRO A 60 8.17 -13.99 -0.34
C PRO A 60 7.09 -15.09 -0.37
N GLN A 61 5.99 -14.94 0.38
CA GLN A 61 4.86 -15.87 0.36
C GLN A 61 3.85 -15.56 -0.76
N LEU A 62 3.99 -14.41 -1.40
CA LEU A 62 3.21 -14.01 -2.58
C LEU A 62 3.79 -14.65 -3.84
N GLY A 63 3.14 -14.46 -4.98
CA GLY A 63 3.53 -15.08 -6.23
C GLY A 63 2.47 -14.87 -7.31
N GLU A 64 2.79 -15.32 -8.52
CA GLU A 64 1.84 -15.38 -9.64
C GLU A 64 0.54 -16.11 -9.23
N GLY A 65 -0.59 -15.61 -9.73
CA GLY A 65 -1.91 -16.18 -9.43
C GLY A 65 -2.43 -15.90 -8.02
N LYS A 66 -1.82 -14.98 -7.26
CA LYS A 66 -2.33 -14.48 -5.99
C LYS A 66 -2.69 -12.99 -6.12
N LEU A 67 -3.79 -12.59 -5.48
CA LEU A 67 -4.20 -11.19 -5.39
C LEU A 67 -3.91 -10.66 -3.98
N LEU A 68 -3.08 -9.62 -3.85
CA LEU A 68 -2.82 -8.95 -2.58
C LEU A 68 -3.73 -7.71 -2.42
N LEU A 69 -4.59 -7.77 -1.41
CA LEU A 69 -5.40 -6.66 -0.93
C LEU A 69 -4.68 -5.94 0.22
N ALA A 70 -4.60 -4.62 0.16
CA ALA A 70 -4.05 -3.82 1.26
C ALA A 70 -4.88 -2.54 1.52
N ASP A 71 -4.95 -2.14 2.79
CA ASP A 71 -5.63 -0.92 3.20
C ASP A 71 -4.79 0.35 2.95
N GLN A 72 -5.43 1.51 3.14
CA GLN A 72 -4.83 2.84 2.94
C GLN A 72 -3.61 3.16 3.83
N GLY A 73 -3.34 2.35 4.86
CA GLY A 73 -2.19 2.44 5.75
C GLY A 73 -0.93 1.78 5.18
N PHE A 74 -1.05 1.02 4.09
CA PHE A 74 0.08 0.39 3.39
C PHE A 74 0.49 1.13 2.11
N TYR A 75 -0.23 2.19 1.75
CA TYR A 75 0.05 2.95 0.54
C TYR A 75 1.47 3.55 0.53
N GLY A 76 2.24 3.22 -0.51
CA GLY A 76 3.56 3.78 -0.77
C GLY A 76 4.16 3.18 -2.05
N PHE A 77 4.77 4.02 -2.89
CA PHE A 77 5.31 3.61 -4.20
C PHE A 77 6.32 2.46 -4.06
N GLU A 78 7.28 2.57 -3.14
CA GLU A 78 8.30 1.53 -2.93
C GLU A 78 7.69 0.21 -2.43
N LEU A 79 6.71 0.27 -1.53
CA LEU A 79 6.08 -0.96 -1.03
C LEU A 79 5.26 -1.63 -2.14
N TRP A 80 4.56 -0.85 -2.96
CA TRP A 80 3.85 -1.33 -4.15
C TRP A 80 4.81 -2.02 -5.12
N GLN A 81 5.94 -1.39 -5.45
CA GLN A 81 6.94 -1.96 -6.35
C GLN A 81 7.53 -3.26 -5.79
N THR A 82 7.81 -3.29 -4.48
CA THR A 82 8.31 -4.51 -3.81
C THR A 82 7.29 -5.65 -3.88
N ALA A 83 6.00 -5.37 -3.62
CA ALA A 83 4.95 -6.37 -3.72
C ALA A 83 4.73 -6.84 -5.17
N ARG A 84 4.75 -5.92 -6.15
CA ARG A 84 4.63 -6.24 -7.58
C ARG A 84 5.75 -7.13 -8.09
N ALA A 85 6.98 -6.95 -7.58
CA ALA A 85 8.13 -7.76 -7.96
C ALA A 85 7.96 -9.25 -7.62
N THR A 86 7.02 -9.61 -6.74
CA THR A 86 6.68 -11.01 -6.43
C THR A 86 5.90 -11.72 -7.54
N GLY A 87 5.34 -10.97 -8.50
CA GLY A 87 4.44 -11.50 -9.52
C GLY A 87 2.96 -11.54 -9.10
N ALA A 88 2.63 -11.13 -7.87
CA ALA A 88 1.24 -11.01 -7.44
C ALA A 88 0.50 -9.86 -8.11
N ASP A 89 -0.80 -10.05 -8.31
CA ASP A 89 -1.73 -8.98 -8.63
C ASP A 89 -2.01 -8.16 -7.37
N LEU A 90 -2.15 -6.84 -7.49
CA LEU A 90 -2.32 -5.94 -6.34
C LEU A 90 -3.60 -5.11 -6.47
N LEU A 91 -4.36 -5.02 -5.38
CA LEU A 91 -5.50 -4.10 -5.26
C LEU A 91 -5.46 -3.39 -3.92
N TRP A 92 -5.01 -2.13 -3.93
CA TRP A 92 -4.79 -1.37 -2.70
C TRP A 92 -5.76 -0.20 -2.60
N ARG A 93 -6.35 -0.05 -1.42
CA ARG A 93 -7.23 1.08 -1.14
C ARG A 93 -6.38 2.33 -0.91
N LEU A 94 -6.65 3.40 -1.65
CA LEU A 94 -6.08 4.71 -1.37
C LEU A 94 -6.90 5.47 -0.34
N ARG A 95 -6.27 6.43 0.34
CA ARG A 95 -7.03 7.43 1.12
C ARG A 95 -7.87 8.26 0.15
N SER A 96 -9.07 8.66 0.57
CA SER A 96 -9.92 9.57 -0.22
C SER A 96 -9.25 10.92 -0.49
N SER A 97 -8.33 11.34 0.38
CA SER A 97 -7.52 12.56 0.22
C SER A 97 -6.28 12.38 -0.66
N ALA A 98 -6.00 11.17 -1.18
CA ALA A 98 -4.86 10.96 -2.05
C ALA A 98 -5.07 11.70 -3.38
N ALA A 99 -4.25 12.73 -3.62
CA ALA A 99 -4.22 13.42 -4.89
C ALA A 99 -3.48 12.55 -5.92
N VAL A 100 -4.24 11.79 -6.71
CA VAL A 100 -3.71 11.02 -7.85
C VAL A 100 -4.33 11.58 -9.14
N PRO A 101 -3.53 11.96 -10.15
CA PRO A 101 -4.06 12.58 -11.36
C PRO A 101 -4.89 11.58 -12.17
N GLY A 102 -6.17 11.88 -12.45
CA GLY A 102 -6.94 11.13 -13.43
C GLY A 102 -6.39 11.38 -14.83
N LEU A 103 -5.76 10.38 -15.43
CA LEU A 103 -5.15 10.47 -16.77
C LEU A 103 -6.17 10.16 -17.87
N GLN A 104 -7.05 9.18 -17.63
CA GLN A 104 -8.06 8.74 -18.58
C GLN A 104 -9.22 8.11 -17.81
N VAL A 105 -10.47 8.43 -18.19
CA VAL A 105 -11.66 7.71 -17.72
C VAL A 105 -11.95 6.59 -18.72
N LEU A 106 -12.28 5.40 -18.22
CA LEU A 106 -12.64 4.21 -18.98
C LEU A 106 -14.16 4.10 -19.13
N ASP A 107 -14.63 3.26 -20.04
CA ASP A 107 -16.05 3.17 -20.43
C ASP A 107 -16.96 2.70 -19.28
N ASP A 108 -16.41 1.99 -18.30
CA ASP A 108 -17.06 1.54 -17.07
C ASP A 108 -17.14 2.62 -15.98
N GLY A 109 -16.60 3.81 -16.24
CA GLY A 109 -16.52 4.92 -15.28
C GLY A 109 -15.33 4.85 -14.33
N SER A 110 -14.50 3.81 -14.40
CA SER A 110 -13.21 3.79 -13.71
C SER A 110 -12.20 4.73 -14.40
N TYR A 111 -11.03 4.95 -13.80
CA TYR A 111 -10.02 5.82 -14.40
C TYR A 111 -8.60 5.30 -14.20
N LEU A 112 -7.77 5.50 -15.22
CA LEU A 112 -6.33 5.30 -15.16
C LEU A 112 -5.67 6.49 -14.48
N SER A 113 -4.69 6.18 -13.63
CA SER A 113 -3.92 7.18 -12.91
C SER A 113 -2.44 6.80 -12.88
N SER A 114 -1.60 7.77 -12.50
CA SER A 114 -0.17 7.51 -12.29
C SER A 114 0.21 7.84 -10.86
N ILE A 115 0.88 6.89 -10.22
CA ILE A 115 1.51 7.06 -8.92
C ILE A 115 3.01 7.16 -9.18
N ARG A 116 3.66 8.18 -8.61
CA ARG A 116 5.11 8.39 -8.73
C ARG A 116 5.77 8.38 -7.37
N ALA A 117 7.06 8.05 -7.37
CA ALA A 117 7.92 8.21 -6.21
C ALA A 117 7.90 9.66 -5.71
N GLU A 118 8.06 9.84 -4.41
CA GLU A 118 7.92 11.15 -3.76
C GLU A 118 8.94 12.18 -4.25
N ALA A 119 10.16 11.74 -4.57
CA ALA A 119 11.21 12.57 -5.16
C ALA A 119 10.81 13.23 -6.50
N ASP A 120 9.82 12.67 -7.20
CA ASP A 120 9.39 13.09 -8.54
C ASP A 120 8.09 13.93 -8.51
N ARG A 121 7.55 14.22 -7.30
CA ARG A 121 6.30 14.98 -7.12
C ARG A 121 6.47 16.50 -7.27
N THR A 122 7.68 17.01 -7.09
CA THR A 122 7.99 18.46 -7.04
C THR A 122 7.76 19.18 -8.38
N VAL A 123 7.84 18.47 -9.51
CA VAL A 123 7.80 19.08 -10.84
C VAL A 123 6.38 19.51 -11.26
N LEU A 124 5.33 18.99 -10.62
CA LEU A 124 3.93 19.32 -10.98
C LEU A 124 3.34 20.49 -10.18
N THR A 125 3.93 20.86 -9.04
CA THR A 125 3.39 21.93 -8.19
C THR A 125 3.63 23.33 -8.81
N ALA A 126 4.69 23.50 -9.61
CA ALA A 126 5.04 24.77 -10.23
C ALA A 126 4.15 25.17 -11.44
N GLY A 127 3.33 24.25 -11.97
CA GLY A 127 2.44 24.52 -13.11
C GLY A 127 0.94 24.38 -12.79
N ALA A 128 0.58 24.18 -11.53
CA ALA A 128 -0.79 23.83 -11.12
C ALA A 128 -1.56 24.97 -10.41
N GLN A 129 -1.07 26.21 -10.44
CA GLN A 129 -1.85 27.36 -10.00
C GLN A 129 -2.55 28.01 -11.20
N SER A 130 -3.88 27.90 -11.21
CA SER A 130 -4.82 28.59 -12.11
C SER A 130 -4.86 28.15 -13.58
N ALA A 131 -5.55 27.05 -13.87
CA ALA A 131 -6.16 26.85 -15.20
C ALA A 131 -7.36 25.90 -15.11
N ASN A 132 -8.43 26.24 -15.82
CA ASN A 132 -9.76 25.65 -15.75
C ASN A 132 -9.80 24.17 -16.19
N ARG A 133 -10.79 23.42 -15.65
CA ARG A 133 -10.94 21.95 -15.67
C ARG A 133 -10.93 21.30 -17.06
N SER A 134 -11.19 22.06 -18.12
CA SER A 134 -11.42 21.55 -19.47
C SER A 134 -10.16 21.55 -20.36
N ASP A 135 -9.12 22.32 -20.02
CA ASP A 135 -7.94 22.50 -20.90
C ASP A 135 -6.82 21.47 -20.69
N ARG A 136 -6.96 20.61 -19.67
CA ARG A 136 -5.85 19.79 -19.17
C ARG A 136 -5.53 18.51 -19.96
N LEU A 137 -6.36 18.12 -20.93
CA LEU A 137 -6.31 16.78 -21.51
C LEU A 137 -5.35 16.62 -22.69
N ARG A 138 -4.74 17.69 -23.22
CA ARG A 138 -4.10 17.59 -24.55
C ARG A 138 -2.59 17.34 -24.60
N ARG A 139 -1.83 17.45 -23.50
CA ARG A 139 -0.38 17.19 -23.53
C ARG A 139 0.17 16.67 -22.21
N LEU A 140 0.09 15.36 -21.99
CA LEU A 140 1.03 14.69 -21.09
C LEU A 140 1.67 13.51 -21.84
N ARG A 141 2.92 13.69 -22.29
CA ARG A 141 3.78 12.56 -22.65
C ARG A 141 4.29 11.95 -21.35
N LEU A 142 3.96 10.69 -21.10
CA LEU A 142 4.50 9.93 -19.97
C LEU A 142 5.97 9.56 -20.28
N PRO A 143 6.95 9.91 -19.42
CA PRO A 143 8.31 9.42 -19.56
C PRO A 143 8.37 7.91 -19.27
N ALA A 144 9.31 7.22 -19.90
CA ALA A 144 9.58 5.80 -19.66
C ALA A 144 9.93 5.58 -18.19
N GLY A 145 9.20 4.69 -17.50
CA GLY A 145 9.36 4.41 -16.07
C GLY A 145 8.19 4.85 -15.18
N ALA A 146 7.16 5.52 -15.72
CA ALA A 146 5.93 5.74 -14.98
C ALA A 146 5.22 4.40 -14.74
N GLY A 147 5.11 3.98 -13.47
CA GLY A 147 4.29 2.84 -13.08
C GLY A 147 2.83 3.10 -13.48
N LEU A 148 2.39 2.44 -14.55
CA LEU A 148 1.00 2.44 -14.97
C LEU A 148 0.22 1.63 -13.94
N VAL A 149 -0.73 2.26 -13.25
CA VAL A 149 -1.71 1.54 -12.44
C VAL A 149 -2.83 1.14 -13.38
N THR A 150 -2.72 -0.07 -13.92
CA THR A 150 -3.81 -0.68 -14.66
C THR A 150 -4.73 -1.34 -13.63
N LEU A 151 -5.94 -0.82 -13.47
CA LEU A 151 -7.02 -1.57 -12.84
C LEU A 151 -7.37 -2.69 -13.82
N HIS A 152 -6.84 -3.89 -13.58
CA HIS A 152 -7.17 -5.05 -14.39
C HIS A 152 -8.53 -5.58 -13.93
N GLU A 153 -9.54 -5.45 -14.78
CA GLU A 153 -10.72 -6.31 -14.69
C GLU A 153 -10.27 -7.72 -15.08
N ALA A 154 -10.20 -8.59 -14.08
CA ALA A 154 -9.76 -9.97 -14.27
C ALA A 154 -10.97 -10.86 -14.60
N GLU A 155 -11.30 -11.01 -15.89
CA GLU A 155 -11.97 -12.22 -16.38
C GLU A 155 -10.96 -13.39 -16.35
N ARG A 156 -10.63 -13.89 -15.16
CA ARG A 156 -9.92 -15.17 -14.94
C ARG A 156 -10.44 -15.82 -13.66
N ARG A 157 -10.33 -17.15 -13.59
CA ARG A 157 -10.73 -18.01 -12.45
C ARG A 157 -10.44 -17.33 -11.10
N PRO A 158 -11.30 -17.51 -10.06
CA PRO A 158 -11.10 -16.85 -8.77
C PRO A 158 -9.70 -17.18 -8.23
N LEU A 159 -8.85 -16.16 -8.17
CA LEU A 159 -7.54 -16.25 -7.57
C LEU A 159 -7.70 -16.20 -6.04
N PRO A 160 -6.91 -16.96 -5.26
CA PRO A 160 -6.87 -16.75 -3.82
C PRO A 160 -6.44 -15.31 -3.53
N ALA A 161 -7.33 -14.58 -2.84
CA ALA A 161 -7.10 -13.20 -2.44
C ALA A 161 -6.56 -13.19 -1.01
N PHE A 162 -5.51 -12.41 -0.77
CA PHE A 162 -4.85 -12.28 0.52
C PHE A 162 -4.99 -10.85 1.01
N LEU A 163 -5.48 -10.68 2.24
CA LEU A 163 -5.52 -9.41 2.91
C LEU A 163 -4.25 -9.22 3.77
N LEU A 164 -3.59 -8.08 3.57
CA LEU A 164 -2.52 -7.60 4.44
C LEU A 164 -3.14 -6.78 5.57
N ILE A 165 -3.09 -7.33 6.80
CA ILE A 165 -3.61 -6.72 8.03
C ILE A 165 -2.51 -6.40 9.02
#